data_AF-A0A9P4VKN2-F1
#
_entry.id   AF-A0A9P4VKN2-F1
#
_cell.length_a   1.000
_cell.length_b   1.000
_cell.length_c   1.000
_cell.angle_alpha   90.00
_cell.angle_beta   90.00
_cell.angle_gamma   90.00
#
_symmetry.space_group_name_H-M   'P 1'
#
loop_
_entity.id
_entity.type
_entity.pdbx_description
1 polymer ?
#
loop_
_entity_poly.entity_id
_entity_poly.type
_entity_poly.pdbx_seq_one_letter_code
_entity_poly.pdbx_strand_id
1 'polypeptide(L)'
;MSAPPPPAADTPGLHDNKGWQVLGVVISLPILATMVIIMRFYTRLRIIHNIAIDDWFMGIAWIFAIATSICMCYQVHYGMGRHVATLTLEQGMGSLKALFASILTYNISLTTIKLSVLMQYLRICVSKPVRRACWIFVGIIVFYGFWTVLSAIFNCIPVQYFWDERGEGKCLNKPLLWFLNAGINIVTDFSLILLPIFVLRGLMLPKRQKISLILILALGGFAGITSILRLHALYIVTISKDITWDNPGTAIWSCVELNVGIICASLPTLRALLTKFFPNAF
;
A
#
# COMPACT_ATOMS: atom_id res chain seq x y z
N MET A 1 16.36 20.48 14.00
CA MET A 1 17.04 20.81 12.72
C MET A 1 17.59 22.23 12.69
N SER A 2 18.91 22.39 12.85
CA SER A 2 19.62 23.51 12.22
C SER A 2 19.41 23.41 10.72
N ALA A 3 19.09 24.52 10.05
CA ALA A 3 18.99 24.53 8.59
C ALA A 3 20.26 23.91 8.00
N PRO A 4 20.15 22.98 7.03
CA PRO A 4 21.32 22.50 6.33
C PRO A 4 22.07 23.72 5.75
N PRO A 5 23.42 23.73 5.79
CA PRO A 5 24.18 24.83 5.24
C PRO A 5 23.73 25.07 3.79
N PRO A 6 23.55 26.33 3.37
CA PRO A 6 23.10 26.63 2.03
C PRO A 6 24.05 25.96 1.02
N PRO A 7 23.52 25.22 0.04
CA PRO A 7 24.35 24.64 -1.01
C PRO A 7 25.07 25.78 -1.74
N ALA A 8 26.28 25.50 -2.22
CA ALA A 8 26.99 26.43 -3.10
C ALA A 8 26.07 26.80 -4.28
N ALA A 9 26.05 28.08 -4.66
CA ALA A 9 25.13 28.65 -5.64
C ALA A 9 25.11 27.95 -7.01
N ASP A 10 26.12 27.11 -7.28
CA ASP A 10 26.34 26.44 -8.57
C ASP A 10 26.17 24.91 -8.52
N THR A 11 25.45 24.33 -7.53
CA THR A 11 25.14 22.89 -7.58
C THR A 11 24.23 22.57 -8.78
N PRO A 12 24.68 21.78 -9.78
CA PRO A 12 23.87 21.43 -10.94
C PRO A 12 22.62 20.67 -10.50
N GLY A 13 21.44 21.06 -10.99
CA GLY A 13 20.16 20.39 -10.70
C GLY A 13 19.48 20.80 -9.39
N LEU A 14 19.95 21.82 -8.66
CA LEU A 14 19.36 22.26 -7.40
C LEU A 14 17.87 22.66 -7.51
N HIS A 15 17.45 23.13 -8.69
CA HIS A 15 16.06 23.52 -8.99
C HIS A 15 15.25 22.44 -9.70
N ASP A 16 15.82 21.26 -9.91
CA ASP A 16 15.06 20.14 -10.46
C ASP A 16 13.93 19.76 -9.49
N ASN A 17 12.85 19.22 -10.04
CA ASN A 17 11.69 18.86 -9.25
C ASN A 17 11.10 17.54 -9.74
N LYS A 18 10.98 16.53 -8.88
CA LYS A 18 10.41 15.21 -9.26
C LYS A 18 8.89 15.14 -9.02
N GLY A 19 8.29 16.20 -8.48
CA GLY A 19 6.90 16.23 -8.03
C GLY A 19 5.87 15.93 -9.13
N TRP A 20 6.12 16.34 -10.38
CA TRP A 20 5.21 16.05 -11.50
C TRP A 20 5.12 14.56 -11.83
N GLN A 21 6.22 13.81 -11.68
CA GLN A 21 6.21 12.35 -11.87
C GLN A 21 5.34 11.69 -10.80
N VAL A 22 5.44 12.16 -9.55
CA VAL A 22 4.62 11.68 -8.44
C VAL A 22 3.14 11.97 -8.71
N LEU A 23 2.78 13.20 -9.05
CA LEU A 23 1.39 13.59 -9.32
C LEU A 23 0.77 12.78 -10.46
N GLY A 24 1.52 12.53 -11.53
CA GLY A 24 1.04 11.71 -12.64
C GLY A 24 0.57 10.33 -12.19
N VAL A 25 1.37 9.64 -11.37
CA VAL A 25 1.03 8.30 -10.85
C VAL A 25 -0.05 8.36 -9.78
N VAL A 26 0.09 9.28 -8.82
CA VAL A 26 -0.80 9.42 -7.65
C VAL A 26 -2.21 9.89 -8.03
N ILE A 27 -2.40 10.48 -9.21
CA ILE A 27 -3.74 10.83 -9.71
C ILE A 27 -4.29 9.72 -10.62
N SER A 28 -3.49 9.23 -11.57
CA SER A 28 -3.99 8.28 -12.59
C SER A 28 -4.35 6.91 -12.01
N LEU A 29 -3.53 6.34 -11.13
CA LEU A 29 -3.78 5.00 -10.58
C LEU A 29 -5.00 4.94 -9.65
N PRO A 30 -5.22 5.88 -8.72
CA PRO A 30 -6.44 5.89 -7.91
C PRO A 30 -7.71 6.06 -8.72
N ILE A 31 -7.69 6.81 -9.83
CA ILE A 31 -8.85 6.90 -10.73
C ILE A 31 -9.17 5.52 -11.30
N LEU A 32 -8.15 4.82 -11.83
CA LEU A 32 -8.34 3.47 -12.36
C LEU A 32 -8.83 2.49 -11.28
N ALA A 33 -8.23 2.51 -10.09
CA ALA A 33 -8.65 1.67 -8.98
C ALA A 33 -10.10 1.99 -8.53
N THR A 34 -10.50 3.25 -8.56
CA THR A 34 -11.86 3.69 -8.27
C THR A 34 -12.86 3.15 -9.29
N MET A 35 -12.53 3.17 -10.58
CA MET A 35 -13.39 2.55 -11.60
C MET A 35 -13.57 1.05 -11.35
N VAL A 36 -12.48 0.34 -11.01
CA VAL A 36 -12.50 -1.10 -10.74
C VAL A 36 -13.31 -1.44 -9.50
N ILE A 37 -13.21 -0.66 -8.42
CA ILE A 37 -13.96 -0.93 -7.20
C ILE A 37 -15.45 -0.64 -7.37
N ILE A 38 -15.81 0.40 -8.13
CA ILE A 38 -17.21 0.66 -8.50
C ILE A 38 -17.78 -0.53 -9.28
N MET A 39 -17.04 -1.04 -10.27
CA MET A 39 -17.43 -2.25 -11.00
C MET A 39 -17.57 -3.47 -10.08
N ARG A 40 -16.69 -3.63 -9.09
CA ARG A 40 -16.76 -4.71 -8.10
C ARG A 40 -18.07 -4.62 -7.30
N PHE A 41 -18.36 -3.45 -6.71
CA PHE A 41 -19.58 -3.25 -5.92
C PHE A 41 -20.83 -3.40 -6.77
N TYR A 42 -20.84 -2.88 -8.00
CA TYR A 42 -21.94 -3.08 -8.94
C TYR A 42 -22.18 -4.58 -9.20
N THR A 43 -21.12 -5.35 -9.45
CA THR A 43 -21.22 -6.80 -9.68
C THR A 43 -21.81 -7.52 -8.45
N ARG A 44 -21.39 -7.15 -7.24
CA ARG A 44 -21.90 -7.75 -5.99
C ARG A 44 -23.35 -7.39 -5.72
N LEU A 45 -23.73 -6.14 -5.93
CA LEU A 45 -25.07 -5.62 -5.65
C LEU A 45 -26.10 -6.06 -6.69
N ARG A 46 -25.78 -5.95 -7.98
CA ARG A 46 -26.75 -6.08 -9.08
C ARG A 46 -26.69 -7.40 -9.83
N ILE A 47 -25.58 -8.13 -9.76
CA ILE A 47 -25.42 -9.38 -10.52
C ILE A 47 -25.47 -10.57 -9.59
N ILE A 48 -24.60 -10.57 -8.57
CA ILE A 48 -24.48 -11.67 -7.61
C ILE A 48 -25.55 -11.54 -6.50
N HIS A 49 -26.07 -10.33 -6.24
CA HIS A 49 -27.03 -10.02 -5.18
C HIS A 49 -26.56 -10.49 -3.78
N ASN A 50 -25.26 -10.42 -3.53
CA ASN A 50 -24.66 -10.86 -2.27
C ASN A 50 -23.37 -10.09 -1.99
N ILE A 51 -23.41 -9.18 -1.03
CA ILE A 51 -22.25 -8.47 -0.50
C ILE A 51 -21.62 -9.33 0.58
N ALA A 52 -20.33 -9.62 0.44
CA ALA A 52 -19.60 -10.38 1.43
C ALA A 52 -18.68 -9.48 2.25
N ILE A 53 -18.17 -10.03 3.35
CA ILE A 53 -17.26 -9.32 4.27
C ILE A 53 -15.99 -8.85 3.53
N ASP A 54 -15.52 -9.61 2.53
CA ASP A 54 -14.38 -9.21 1.70
C ASP A 54 -14.60 -7.87 0.98
N ASP A 55 -15.83 -7.55 0.59
CA ASP A 55 -16.15 -6.32 -0.13
C ASP A 55 -16.11 -5.09 0.80
N TRP A 56 -16.51 -5.24 2.07
CA TRP A 56 -16.38 -4.17 3.07
C TRP A 56 -14.93 -3.81 3.36
N PHE A 57 -14.07 -4.80 3.58
CA PHE A 57 -12.64 -4.58 3.76
C PHE A 57 -12.00 -3.90 2.53
N MET A 58 -12.43 -4.29 1.33
CA MET A 58 -11.94 -3.67 0.08
C MET A 58 -12.41 -2.20 -0.05
N GLY A 59 -13.64 -1.88 0.36
CA GLY A 59 -14.13 -0.50 0.40
C GLY A 59 -13.35 0.37 1.38
N ILE A 60 -13.06 -0.15 2.58
CA ILE A 60 -12.22 0.52 3.57
C ILE A 60 -10.81 0.74 3.01
N ALA A 61 -10.21 -0.29 2.41
CA ALA A 61 -8.90 -0.20 1.79
C ALA A 61 -8.82 0.93 0.76
N TRP A 62 -9.85 1.07 -0.09
CA TRP A 62 -9.92 2.10 -1.11
C TRP A 62 -10.06 3.51 -0.55
N ILE A 63 -10.88 3.72 0.48
CA ILE A 63 -11.00 5.02 1.16
C ILE A 63 -9.62 5.46 1.70
N PHE A 64 -8.90 4.55 2.36
CA PHE A 64 -7.56 4.83 2.87
C PHE A 64 -6.50 4.96 1.77
N ALA A 65 -6.65 4.29 0.62
CA ALA A 65 -5.77 4.48 -0.53
C ALA A 65 -5.95 5.85 -1.19
N ILE A 66 -7.19 6.35 -1.26
CA ILE A 66 -7.49 7.73 -1.69
C ILE A 66 -6.88 8.71 -0.69
N ALA A 67 -7.08 8.51 0.62
CA ALA A 67 -6.50 9.37 1.65
C ALA A 67 -4.96 9.43 1.54
N THR A 68 -4.31 8.28 1.33
CA THR A 68 -2.86 8.19 1.09
C THR A 68 -2.45 9.03 -0.12
N SER A 69 -3.20 8.93 -1.22
CA SER A 69 -2.93 9.67 -2.47
C SER A 69 -3.11 11.19 -2.28
N ILE A 70 -4.14 11.62 -1.56
CA ILE A 70 -4.35 13.02 -1.19
C ILE A 70 -3.18 13.54 -0.35
N CYS A 71 -2.74 12.78 0.66
CA CYS A 71 -1.57 13.14 1.46
C CYS A 71 -0.29 13.27 0.63
N MET A 72 -0.11 12.42 -0.39
CA MET A 72 1.02 12.53 -1.33
C MET A 72 0.93 13.80 -2.20
N CYS A 73 -0.27 14.17 -2.66
CA CYS A 73 -0.46 15.44 -3.37
C CYS A 73 -0.09 16.65 -2.49
N TYR A 74 -0.48 16.63 -1.21
CA TYR A 74 -0.04 17.66 -0.25
C TYR A 74 1.46 17.66 -0.04
N GLN A 75 2.11 16.50 0.04
CA GLN A 75 3.58 16.43 0.13
C GLN A 75 4.25 17.09 -1.08
N VAL A 76 3.75 16.86 -2.30
CA VAL A 76 4.27 17.52 -3.52
C VAL A 76 4.05 19.03 -3.45
N HIS A 77 2.88 19.48 -2.98
CA HIS A 77 2.60 20.91 -2.79
C HIS A 77 3.59 21.58 -1.81
N TYR A 78 3.94 20.88 -0.73
CA TYR A 78 4.92 21.33 0.27
C TYR A 78 6.40 21.06 -0.12
N GLY A 79 6.66 20.61 -1.35
CA GLY A 79 8.01 20.54 -1.89
C GLY A 79 8.63 19.15 -1.99
N MET A 80 7.87 18.06 -1.80
CA MET A 80 8.35 16.71 -2.15
C MET A 80 8.82 16.68 -3.61
N GLY A 81 10.01 16.13 -3.81
CA GLY A 81 10.68 16.10 -5.10
C GLY A 81 11.56 17.30 -5.38
N ARG A 82 11.66 18.28 -4.47
CA ARG A 82 12.67 19.36 -4.49
C ARG A 82 13.73 19.09 -3.43
N HIS A 83 14.93 19.65 -3.62
CA HIS A 83 15.98 19.58 -2.62
C HIS A 83 15.59 20.27 -1.32
N VAL A 84 15.87 19.66 -0.17
CA VAL A 84 15.51 20.23 1.15
C VAL A 84 16.09 21.63 1.36
N ALA A 85 17.23 21.93 0.75
CA ALA A 85 17.89 23.23 0.79
C ALA A 85 17.08 24.36 0.12
N THR A 86 16.15 24.03 -0.78
CA THR A 86 15.30 25.01 -1.47
C THR A 86 13.99 25.29 -0.74
N LEU A 87 13.72 24.59 0.37
CA LEU A 87 12.47 24.67 1.09
C LEU A 87 12.54 25.62 2.28
N THR A 88 11.45 26.34 2.51
CA THR A 88 11.24 27.06 3.77
C THR A 88 10.94 26.08 4.90
N LEU A 89 11.16 26.50 6.15
CA LEU A 89 10.84 25.69 7.32
C LEU A 89 9.37 25.28 7.35
N GLU A 90 8.45 26.19 7.00
CA GLU A 90 7.02 25.90 6.95
C GLU A 90 6.68 24.83 5.91
N GLN A 91 7.32 24.89 4.74
CA GLN A 91 7.18 23.87 3.70
C GLN A 91 7.69 22.51 4.18
N GLY A 92 8.86 22.47 4.82
CA GLY A 92 9.40 21.25 5.41
C GLY A 92 8.46 20.62 6.45
N MET A 93 7.92 21.43 7.37
CA MET A 93 6.97 20.96 8.39
C MET A 93 5.65 20.47 7.79
N GLY A 94 5.11 21.18 6.79
CA GLY A 94 3.90 20.77 6.07
C GLY A 94 4.09 19.43 5.37
N SER A 95 5.23 19.24 4.70
CA SER A 95 5.60 17.98 4.04
C SER A 95 5.71 16.83 5.05
N LEU A 96 6.35 17.03 6.21
CA LEU A 96 6.47 16.00 7.25
C LEU A 96 5.13 15.62 7.88
N LYS A 97 4.22 16.59 8.10
CA LYS A 97 2.86 16.30 8.59
C LYS A 97 2.07 15.46 7.59
N ALA A 98 2.16 15.81 6.30
CA ALA A 98 1.52 15.05 5.24
C ALA A 98 2.14 13.66 5.05
N LEU A 99 3.46 13.53 5.24
CA LEU A 99 4.17 12.25 5.26
C LEU A 99 3.68 11.36 6.41
N PHE A 100 3.58 11.89 7.62
CA PHE A 100 3.05 11.17 8.79
C PHE A 100 1.64 10.62 8.53
N ALA A 101 0.74 11.47 8.03
CA ALA A 101 -0.62 11.06 7.67
C ALA A 101 -0.63 10.01 6.54
N SER A 102 0.26 10.13 5.55
CA SER A 102 0.38 9.15 4.46
C SER A 102 0.85 7.79 4.95
N ILE A 103 1.79 7.72 5.91
CA ILE A 103 2.26 6.46 6.50
C ILE A 103 1.11 5.75 7.21
N LEU A 104 0.34 6.47 8.02
CA LEU A 104 -0.79 5.90 8.75
C LEU A 104 -1.87 5.35 7.81
N THR A 105 -2.31 6.17 6.86
CA THR A 105 -3.36 5.80 5.89
C THR A 105 -2.90 4.65 4.98
N TYR A 106 -1.62 4.65 4.58
CA TYR A 106 -1.01 3.58 3.80
C TYR A 106 -1.08 2.23 4.54
N ASN A 107 -0.62 2.17 5.80
CA ASN A 107 -0.59 0.90 6.55
C ASN A 107 -2.00 0.33 6.80
N ILE A 108 -2.99 1.19 7.05
CA ILE A 108 -4.39 0.78 7.20
C ILE A 108 -4.94 0.23 5.88
N SER A 109 -4.68 0.92 4.76
CA SER A 109 -5.11 0.48 3.43
C SER A 109 -4.51 -0.89 3.10
N LEU A 110 -3.19 -1.05 3.25
CA LEU A 110 -2.50 -2.29 2.93
C LEU A 110 -2.97 -3.47 3.79
N THR A 111 -3.15 -3.26 5.09
CA THR A 111 -3.67 -4.29 6.00
C THR A 111 -5.07 -4.73 5.58
N THR A 112 -5.95 -3.79 5.25
CA THR A 112 -7.33 -4.09 4.87
C THR A 112 -7.43 -4.75 3.49
N ILE A 113 -6.53 -4.46 2.54
CA ILE A 113 -6.39 -5.22 1.29
C ILE A 113 -6.07 -6.69 1.59
N LYS A 114 -5.06 -6.96 2.43
CA LYS A 114 -4.65 -8.33 2.79
C LYS A 114 -5.78 -9.10 3.48
N LEU A 115 -6.53 -8.44 4.37
CA LEU A 115 -7.70 -9.03 5.02
C LEU A 115 -8.80 -9.36 4.01
N SER A 116 -9.10 -8.47 3.05
CA SER A 116 -10.07 -8.75 1.99
C SER A 116 -9.68 -9.97 1.16
N VAL A 117 -8.40 -10.09 0.76
CA VAL A 117 -7.90 -11.26 0.02
C VAL A 117 -8.02 -12.55 0.83
N LEU A 118 -7.66 -12.53 2.12
CA LEU A 118 -7.81 -13.70 3.00
C LEU A 118 -9.28 -14.12 3.17
N MET A 119 -10.20 -13.16 3.31
CA MET A 119 -11.63 -13.44 3.37
C MET A 119 -12.14 -14.02 2.05
N GLN A 120 -11.63 -13.53 0.92
CA GLN A 120 -11.93 -14.09 -0.40
C GLN A 120 -11.40 -15.53 -0.53
N TYR A 121 -10.22 -15.84 0.01
CA TYR A 121 -9.71 -17.21 0.06
C TYR A 121 -10.58 -18.12 0.93
N LEU A 122 -11.00 -17.67 2.12
CA LEU A 122 -11.89 -18.42 3.01
C LEU A 122 -13.23 -18.75 2.36
N ARG A 123 -13.71 -17.90 1.44
CA ARG A 123 -14.94 -18.11 0.69
C ARG A 123 -14.77 -19.11 -0.46
N ILE A 124 -13.65 -19.08 -1.16
CA ILE A 124 -13.40 -19.93 -2.34
C ILE A 124 -12.96 -21.33 -1.92
N CYS A 125 -12.14 -21.44 -0.87
CA CYS A 125 -11.56 -22.70 -0.44
C CYS A 125 -12.50 -23.46 0.50
N VAL A 126 -12.95 -24.64 0.08
CA VAL A 126 -13.84 -25.50 0.88
C VAL A 126 -13.05 -26.37 1.87
N SER A 127 -11.77 -26.61 1.59
CA SER A 127 -10.91 -27.51 2.37
C SER A 127 -10.65 -27.00 3.80
N LYS A 128 -10.98 -27.83 4.81
CA LYS A 128 -10.77 -27.52 6.24
C LYS A 128 -9.34 -27.12 6.61
N PRO A 129 -8.26 -27.79 6.15
CA PRO A 129 -6.89 -27.35 6.44
C PRO A 129 -6.57 -25.98 5.84
N VAL A 130 -7.02 -25.67 4.61
CA VAL A 130 -6.84 -24.33 4.01
C VAL A 130 -7.51 -23.27 4.86
N ARG A 131 -8.76 -23.52 5.27
CA ARG A 131 -9.53 -22.56 6.07
C ARG A 131 -8.88 -22.30 7.43
N ARG A 132 -8.34 -23.33 8.09
CA ARG A 132 -7.58 -23.15 9.35
C ARG A 132 -6.33 -22.28 9.13
N ALA A 133 -5.55 -22.56 8.08
CA ALA A 133 -4.39 -21.75 7.73
C ALA A 133 -4.79 -20.28 7.45
N CYS A 134 -5.84 -20.04 6.67
CA CYS A 134 -6.32 -18.67 6.40
C CYS A 134 -6.71 -17.94 7.69
N TRP A 135 -7.41 -18.59 8.63
CA TRP A 135 -7.79 -17.96 9.91
C TRP A 135 -6.57 -17.61 10.78
N ILE A 136 -5.55 -18.47 10.80
CA ILE A 136 -4.27 -18.17 11.47
C ILE A 136 -3.63 -16.93 10.82
N PHE A 137 -3.58 -16.88 9.49
CA PHE A 137 -3.05 -15.72 8.76
C PHE A 137 -3.85 -14.44 8.99
N VAL A 138 -5.18 -14.53 9.11
CA VAL A 138 -6.01 -13.38 9.50
C VAL A 138 -5.55 -12.84 10.85
N GLY A 139 -5.35 -13.71 11.84
CA GLY A 139 -4.82 -13.30 13.16
C GLY A 139 -3.45 -12.61 13.06
N ILE A 140 -2.52 -13.17 12.28
CA ILE A 140 -1.20 -12.59 12.05
C ILE A 140 -1.30 -11.20 11.41
N ILE A 141 -2.12 -11.05 10.35
CA ILE A 141 -2.30 -9.78 9.64
C ILE A 141 -2.98 -8.73 10.52
N VAL A 142 -3.97 -9.11 11.33
CA VAL A 142 -4.62 -8.19 12.28
C VAL A 142 -3.62 -7.70 13.33
N PHE A 143 -2.84 -8.61 13.92
CA PHE A 143 -1.84 -8.26 14.92
C PHE A 143 -0.74 -7.37 14.33
N TYR A 144 -0.23 -7.74 13.16
CA TYR A 144 0.74 -6.92 12.42
C TYR A 144 0.16 -5.54 12.07
N GLY A 145 -1.05 -5.48 11.51
CA GLY A 145 -1.71 -4.23 11.17
C GLY A 145 -1.87 -3.31 12.37
N PHE A 146 -2.33 -3.86 13.50
CA PHE A 146 -2.42 -3.13 14.76
C PHE A 146 -1.06 -2.59 15.23
N TRP A 147 -0.01 -3.43 15.18
CA TRP A 147 1.36 -3.02 15.46
C TRP A 147 1.86 -1.90 14.54
N THR A 148 1.61 -1.98 13.23
CA THR A 148 2.04 -0.94 12.28
C THR A 148 1.36 0.40 12.53
N VAL A 149 0.08 0.40 12.91
CA VAL A 149 -0.67 1.62 13.24
C VAL A 149 -0.16 2.23 14.55
N LEU A 150 0.03 1.42 15.59
CA LEU A 150 0.56 1.91 16.86
C LEU A 150 1.98 2.44 16.71
N SER A 151 2.87 1.70 16.05
CA SER A 151 4.23 2.15 15.79
C SER A 151 4.26 3.40 14.90
N ALA A 152 3.35 3.53 13.94
CA ALA A 152 3.18 4.74 13.13
C ALA A 152 2.87 5.96 14.00
N ILE A 153 1.87 5.85 14.89
CA ILE A 153 1.43 6.93 15.78
C ILE A 153 2.50 7.28 16.81
N PHE A 154 3.08 6.27 17.47
CA PHE A 154 4.05 6.43 18.55
C PHE A 154 5.50 6.36 18.07
N ASN A 155 5.77 6.73 16.82
CA ASN A 155 7.13 6.80 16.28
C ASN A 155 8.05 7.71 17.11
N CYS A 156 7.49 8.81 17.64
CA CYS A 156 8.18 9.77 18.47
C CYS A 156 7.35 10.10 19.71
N ILE A 157 8.04 10.36 20.83
CA ILE A 157 7.45 10.82 22.08
C ILE A 157 8.09 12.17 22.42
N PRO A 158 7.32 13.27 22.42
CA PRO A 158 5.92 13.40 21.98
C PRO A 158 5.76 13.26 20.44
N VAL A 159 4.55 12.92 19.96
CA VAL A 159 4.27 12.71 18.52
C VAL A 159 4.63 13.94 17.67
N GLN A 160 4.45 15.14 18.24
CA GLN A 160 4.80 16.41 17.61
C GLN A 160 6.29 16.50 17.24
N TYR A 161 7.15 15.78 17.96
CA TYR A 161 8.59 15.71 17.70
C TYR A 161 8.93 15.08 16.34
N PHE A 162 7.97 14.40 15.69
CA PHE A 162 8.16 13.89 14.33
C PHE A 162 8.36 14.99 13.30
N TRP A 163 7.66 16.13 13.44
CA TRP A 163 7.70 17.25 12.49
C TRP A 163 8.23 18.55 13.10
N ASP A 164 8.31 18.65 14.42
CA ASP A 164 8.88 19.80 15.13
C ASP A 164 9.91 19.34 16.17
N GLU A 165 11.18 19.35 15.78
CA GLU A 165 12.29 18.92 16.64
C GLU A 165 12.71 19.98 17.67
N ARG A 166 11.96 21.07 17.85
CA ARG A 166 12.35 22.22 18.68
C ARG A 166 12.13 22.03 20.19
N GLY A 167 12.21 20.81 20.71
CA GLY A 167 12.01 20.51 22.14
C GLY A 167 12.72 19.24 22.61
N GLU A 168 12.43 18.82 23.84
CA GLU A 168 12.88 17.51 24.35
C GLU A 168 11.96 16.42 23.80
N GLY A 169 12.52 15.51 23.01
CA GLY A 169 11.79 14.38 22.47
C GLY A 169 12.73 13.28 22.01
N LYS A 170 12.22 12.05 21.97
CA LYS A 170 12.95 10.90 21.43
C LYS A 170 12.08 10.20 20.39
N CYS A 171 12.67 9.96 19.23
CA CYS A 171 12.09 9.08 18.22
C CYS A 171 12.72 7.69 18.32
N LEU A 172 11.92 6.68 17.98
CA LEU A 172 12.44 5.35 17.69
C LEU A 172 13.34 5.42 16.45
N ASN A 173 14.22 4.42 16.29
CA ASN A 173 15.11 4.34 15.13
C ASN A 173 14.26 4.14 13.85
N LYS A 174 14.02 5.23 13.11
CA LYS A 174 13.16 5.27 11.92
C LYS A 174 13.62 4.25 10.86
N PRO A 175 14.92 4.19 10.47
CA PRO A 175 15.45 3.14 9.61
C PRO A 175 15.07 1.72 10.05
N LEU A 176 15.36 1.39 11.32
CA LEU A 176 15.11 0.05 11.84
C LEU A 176 13.62 -0.31 11.76
N LEU A 177 12.74 0.60 12.16
CA LEU A 177 11.30 0.40 12.07
C LEU A 177 10.84 0.22 10.63
N TRP A 178 11.29 1.06 9.70
CA TRP A 178 10.88 0.98 8.30
C TRP A 178 11.35 -0.31 7.63
N PHE A 179 12.59 -0.74 7.88
CA PHE A 179 13.11 -2.02 7.36
C PHE A 179 12.40 -3.24 7.95
N LEU A 180 12.13 -3.23 9.26
CA LEU A 180 11.35 -4.29 9.90
C LEU A 180 9.95 -4.38 9.28
N ASN A 181 9.29 -3.23 9.10
CA ASN A 181 7.96 -3.18 8.56
C ASN A 181 7.92 -3.64 7.08
N ALA A 182 8.87 -3.16 6.26
CA ALA A 182 9.00 -3.59 4.88
C ALA A 182 9.31 -5.10 4.76
N GLY A 183 10.18 -5.64 5.62
CA GLY A 183 10.51 -7.06 5.68
C GLY A 183 9.29 -7.93 6.01
N ILE A 184 8.56 -7.59 7.08
CA ILE A 184 7.33 -8.30 7.45
C ILE A 184 6.27 -8.18 6.34
N ASN A 185 6.19 -7.01 5.68
CA ASN A 185 5.26 -6.82 4.57
C ASN A 185 5.55 -7.77 3.40
N ILE A 186 6.82 -7.88 3.00
CA ILE A 186 7.27 -8.80 1.95
C ILE A 186 6.95 -10.24 2.35
N VAL A 187 7.30 -10.65 3.57
CA VAL A 187 7.05 -12.01 4.05
C VAL A 187 5.56 -12.34 4.03
N THR A 188 4.70 -11.41 4.45
CA THR A 188 3.26 -11.61 4.43
C THR A 188 2.68 -11.68 3.01
N ASP A 189 3.21 -10.89 2.07
CA ASP A 189 2.81 -10.98 0.65
C ASP A 189 3.16 -12.34 0.05
N PHE A 190 4.40 -12.81 0.24
CA PHE A 190 4.81 -14.13 -0.24
C PHE A 190 4.05 -15.25 0.45
N SER A 191 3.73 -15.10 1.73
CA SER A 191 2.94 -16.09 2.45
C SER A 191 1.52 -16.23 1.87
N LEU A 192 0.91 -15.13 1.44
CA LEU A 192 -0.40 -15.16 0.76
C LEU A 192 -0.33 -15.89 -0.59
N ILE A 193 0.78 -15.81 -1.31
CA ILE A 193 1.02 -16.57 -2.55
C ILE A 193 1.19 -18.06 -2.25
N LEU A 194 2.03 -18.38 -1.27
CA LEU A 194 2.43 -19.76 -0.99
C LEU A 194 1.30 -20.58 -0.37
N LEU A 195 0.44 -19.95 0.43
CA LEU A 195 -0.67 -20.60 1.13
C LEU A 195 -1.58 -21.44 0.19
N PRO A 196 -2.12 -20.91 -0.92
CA PRO A 196 -2.90 -21.73 -1.85
C PRO A 196 -2.06 -22.77 -2.57
N ILE A 197 -0.81 -22.48 -2.98
CA ILE A 197 0.02 -23.44 -3.74
C ILE A 197 0.28 -24.71 -2.91
N PHE A 198 0.74 -24.55 -1.67
CA PHE A 198 1.12 -25.70 -0.84
C PHE A 198 -0.09 -26.57 -0.51
N VAL A 199 -1.23 -25.96 -0.20
CA VAL A 199 -2.40 -26.72 0.25
C VAL A 199 -3.20 -27.31 -0.92
N LEU A 200 -3.06 -26.78 -2.13
CA LEU A 200 -3.82 -27.24 -3.31
C LEU A 200 -3.07 -28.22 -4.20
N ARG A 201 -1.82 -28.57 -3.89
CA ARG A 201 -1.03 -29.59 -4.61
C ARG A 201 -1.68 -30.99 -4.67
N GLY A 202 -2.74 -31.26 -3.92
CA GLY A 202 -3.45 -32.54 -3.93
C GLY A 202 -4.97 -32.47 -4.18
N LEU A 203 -5.54 -31.29 -4.50
CA LEU A 203 -7.00 -31.15 -4.62
C LEU A 203 -7.46 -30.99 -6.08
N MET A 204 -8.33 -31.88 -6.55
CA MET A 204 -9.00 -31.75 -7.84
C MET A 204 -10.11 -30.68 -7.76
N LEU A 205 -9.75 -29.42 -8.05
CA LEU A 205 -10.71 -28.33 -8.07
C LEU A 205 -11.46 -28.25 -9.42
N PRO A 206 -12.77 -27.93 -9.41
CA PRO A 206 -13.51 -27.57 -10.63
C PRO A 206 -12.83 -26.42 -11.38
N LYS A 207 -12.86 -26.46 -12.73
CA LYS A 207 -12.20 -25.47 -13.60
C LYS A 207 -12.49 -24.01 -13.21
N ARG A 208 -13.73 -23.71 -12.78
CA ARG A 208 -14.13 -22.37 -12.33
C ARG A 208 -13.36 -21.90 -11.10
N GLN A 209 -13.23 -22.74 -10.07
CA GLN A 209 -12.48 -22.43 -8.85
C GLN A 209 -10.97 -22.34 -9.12
N LYS A 210 -10.44 -23.23 -9.97
CA LYS A 210 -9.03 -23.24 -10.38
C LYS A 210 -8.61 -21.91 -11.04
N ILE A 211 -9.42 -21.36 -11.95
CA ILE A 211 -9.09 -20.09 -12.61
C ILE A 211 -9.14 -18.92 -11.61
N SER A 212 -10.14 -18.86 -10.73
CA SER A 212 -10.20 -17.79 -9.71
C SER A 212 -9.01 -17.86 -8.75
N LEU A 213 -8.55 -19.07 -8.42
CA LEU A 213 -7.35 -19.28 -7.62
C LEU A 213 -6.08 -18.82 -8.34
N ILE A 214 -5.90 -19.18 -9.62
CA ILE A 214 -4.76 -18.74 -10.44
C ILE A 214 -4.71 -17.21 -10.51
N LEU A 215 -5.87 -16.57 -10.72
CA LEU A 215 -5.97 -15.12 -10.69
C LEU A 215 -5.44 -14.60 -9.37
N ILE A 216 -5.99 -15.03 -8.23
CA ILE A 216 -5.56 -14.53 -6.90
C ILE A 216 -4.07 -14.80 -6.65
N LEU A 217 -3.55 -15.93 -7.09
CA LEU A 217 -2.13 -16.26 -6.98
C LEU A 217 -1.24 -15.29 -7.77
N ALA A 218 -1.64 -14.94 -9.00
CA ALA A 218 -0.94 -13.95 -9.81
C ALA A 218 -0.96 -12.56 -9.13
N LEU A 219 -2.05 -12.21 -8.43
CA LEU A 219 -2.15 -10.96 -7.67
C LEU A 219 -1.14 -10.90 -6.52
N GLY A 220 -1.04 -11.99 -5.75
CA GLY A 220 -0.07 -12.07 -4.66
C GLY A 220 1.36 -11.91 -5.19
N GLY A 221 1.65 -12.54 -6.34
CA GLY A 221 2.94 -12.41 -7.03
C GLY A 221 3.27 -10.97 -7.39
N PHE A 222 2.31 -10.25 -7.98
CA PHE A 222 2.48 -8.85 -8.29
C PHE A 222 2.71 -7.99 -7.03
N ALA A 223 1.92 -8.20 -5.97
CA ALA A 223 2.06 -7.50 -4.70
C ALA A 223 3.45 -7.70 -4.08
N GLY A 224 3.95 -8.94 -4.07
CA GLY A 224 5.30 -9.26 -3.59
C GLY A 224 6.40 -8.54 -4.37
N ILE A 225 6.28 -8.45 -5.70
CA ILE A 225 7.23 -7.71 -6.54
C ILE A 225 7.20 -6.21 -6.21
N THR A 226 6.01 -5.62 -6.08
CA THR A 226 5.90 -4.19 -5.71
C THR A 226 6.48 -3.90 -4.33
N SER A 227 6.34 -4.81 -3.38
CA SER A 227 6.93 -4.70 -2.05
C SER A 227 8.47 -4.72 -2.07
N ILE A 228 9.08 -5.55 -2.93
CA ILE A 228 10.54 -5.58 -3.12
C ILE A 228 11.04 -4.26 -3.73
N LEU A 229 10.36 -3.77 -4.76
CA LEU A 229 10.74 -2.52 -5.43
C LEU A 229 10.61 -1.31 -4.50
N ARG A 230 9.59 -1.31 -3.64
CA ARG A 230 9.44 -0.31 -2.57
C ARG A 230 10.54 -0.40 -1.52
N LEU A 231 10.94 -1.61 -1.10
CA LEU A 231 12.06 -1.78 -0.16
C LEU A 231 13.36 -1.18 -0.71
N HIS A 232 13.62 -1.34 -2.01
CA HIS A 232 14.76 -0.72 -2.67
C HIS A 232 14.67 0.82 -2.64
N ALA A 233 13.49 1.40 -2.93
CA ALA A 233 13.29 2.85 -2.82
C ALA A 233 13.48 3.37 -1.38
N LEU A 234 12.97 2.63 -0.39
CA LEU A 234 13.14 2.94 1.02
C LEU A 234 14.61 2.89 1.47
N TYR A 235 15.38 1.94 0.94
CA TYR A 235 16.82 1.83 1.19
C TYR A 235 17.57 3.08 0.72
N ILE A 236 17.24 3.60 -0.48
CA ILE A 236 17.81 4.85 -1.00
C ILE A 236 17.48 6.03 -0.07
N VAL A 237 16.23 6.16 0.36
CA VAL A 237 15.79 7.23 1.28
C VAL A 237 16.54 7.18 2.62
N THR A 238 16.86 5.98 3.10
CA THR A 238 17.52 5.80 4.40
C THR A 238 18.99 6.22 4.40
N ILE A 239 19.67 6.07 3.25
CA ILE A 239 21.09 6.45 3.09
C ILE A 239 21.23 7.89 2.65
N SER A 240 20.19 8.46 2.04
CA SER A 240 20.22 9.83 1.54
C SER A 240 20.19 10.87 2.66
N LYS A 241 20.92 11.97 2.44
CA LYS A 241 20.88 13.17 3.27
C LYS A 241 19.74 14.12 2.86
N ASP A 242 19.11 13.90 1.71
CA ASP A 242 18.04 14.73 1.16
C ASP A 242 16.74 13.92 0.97
N ILE A 243 16.06 13.70 2.10
CA ILE A 243 14.83 12.89 2.17
C ILE A 243 13.77 13.45 1.21
N THR A 244 13.64 14.78 1.11
CA THR A 244 12.63 15.44 0.27
C THR A 244 12.82 15.11 -1.22
N TRP A 245 14.07 14.97 -1.66
CA TRP A 245 14.42 14.64 -3.05
C TRP A 245 14.24 13.16 -3.41
N ASP A 246 14.48 12.25 -2.44
CA ASP A 246 14.46 10.80 -2.69
C ASP A 246 13.16 10.10 -2.25
N ASN A 247 12.33 10.74 -1.42
CA ASN A 247 11.00 10.25 -1.05
C ASN A 247 10.01 10.02 -2.22
N PRO A 248 10.05 10.77 -3.35
CA PRO A 248 9.19 10.51 -4.52
C PRO A 248 9.13 9.06 -4.98
N GLY A 249 10.26 8.35 -4.97
CA GLY A 249 10.32 6.94 -5.39
C GLY A 249 9.49 6.04 -4.46
N THR A 250 9.64 6.23 -3.15
CA THR A 250 8.89 5.48 -2.14
C THR A 250 7.39 5.79 -2.23
N ALA A 251 7.02 7.05 -2.48
CA ALA A 251 5.63 7.46 -2.65
C ALA A 251 4.98 6.82 -3.87
N ILE A 252 5.66 6.84 -5.02
CA ILE A 252 5.20 6.21 -6.27
C ILE A 252 4.96 4.71 -6.06
N TRP A 253 5.95 3.98 -5.51
CA TRP A 253 5.82 2.54 -5.30
C TRP A 253 4.73 2.19 -4.27
N SER A 254 4.56 3.00 -3.23
CA SER A 254 3.49 2.81 -2.25
C SER A 254 2.10 3.03 -2.88
N CYS A 255 1.96 4.04 -3.75
CA CYS A 255 0.74 4.27 -4.50
C CYS A 255 0.43 3.12 -5.47
N VAL A 256 1.44 2.62 -6.18
CA VAL A 256 1.32 1.46 -7.08
C VAL A 256 0.88 0.22 -6.31
N GLU A 257 1.52 -0.08 -5.18
CA GLU A 257 1.21 -1.25 -4.34
C GLU A 257 -0.25 -1.25 -3.86
N LEU A 258 -0.74 -0.12 -3.32
CA LEU A 258 -2.12 -0.03 -2.84
C LEU A 258 -3.14 -0.15 -3.98
N ASN A 259 -2.98 0.66 -5.04
CA ASN A 259 -3.99 0.75 -6.10
C ASN A 259 -4.00 -0.50 -6.98
N VAL A 260 -2.82 -1.04 -7.31
CA VAL A 260 -2.77 -2.31 -8.04
C VAL A 260 -3.25 -3.45 -7.15
N GLY A 261 -2.93 -3.46 -5.85
CA GLY A 261 -3.49 -4.41 -4.89
C GLY A 261 -5.02 -4.44 -4.90
N ILE A 262 -5.67 -3.27 -4.90
CA ILE A 262 -7.14 -3.13 -4.99
C ILE A 262 -7.68 -3.64 -6.33
N ILE A 263 -7.07 -3.22 -7.44
CA ILE A 263 -7.48 -3.63 -8.80
C ILE A 263 -7.40 -5.14 -8.91
N CYS A 264 -6.24 -5.68 -8.54
CA CYS A 264 -5.96 -7.10 -8.55
C CYS A 264 -6.98 -7.86 -7.71
N ALA A 265 -7.15 -7.54 -6.43
CA ALA A 265 -8.06 -8.24 -5.53
C ALA A 265 -9.53 -8.21 -6.00
N SER A 266 -9.87 -7.28 -6.89
CA SER A 266 -11.18 -7.15 -7.52
C SER A 266 -11.39 -8.01 -8.76
N LEU A 267 -10.32 -8.44 -9.45
CA LEU A 267 -10.41 -9.25 -10.67
C LEU A 267 -11.22 -10.55 -10.53
N PRO A 268 -11.09 -11.36 -9.46
CA PRO A 268 -11.86 -12.60 -9.35
C PRO A 268 -13.37 -12.34 -9.25
N THR A 269 -13.77 -11.19 -8.68
CA THR A 269 -15.18 -10.76 -8.61
C THR A 269 -15.66 -10.23 -9.95
N LEU A 270 -14.84 -9.42 -10.63
CA LEU A 270 -15.14 -8.90 -11.97
C LEU A 270 -15.22 -10.00 -13.03
N ARG A 271 -14.57 -11.16 -12.84
CA ARG A 271 -14.72 -12.29 -13.76
C ARG A 271 -16.19 -12.68 -13.98
N ALA A 272 -17.01 -12.68 -12.93
CA ALA A 272 -18.43 -12.99 -13.04
C ALA A 272 -19.19 -11.99 -13.93
N LEU A 273 -18.78 -10.72 -13.88
CA LEU A 273 -19.27 -9.65 -14.75
C LEU A 273 -18.87 -9.91 -16.21
N LEU A 274 -17.57 -10.18 -16.44
CA LEU A 274 -17.04 -10.43 -17.78
C LEU A 274 -17.70 -11.63 -18.45
N THR A 275 -17.91 -12.73 -17.73
CA THR A 275 -18.63 -13.91 -18.28
C THR A 275 -20.09 -13.64 -18.60
N LYS A 276 -20.72 -12.63 -17.99
CA LYS A 276 -22.12 -12.27 -18.25
C LYS A 276 -22.26 -11.33 -19.44
N PHE A 277 -21.36 -10.36 -19.58
CA PHE A 277 -21.40 -9.35 -20.65
C PHE A 277 -20.65 -9.78 -21.93
N PHE A 278 -19.62 -10.61 -21.80
CA PHE A 278 -18.82 -11.14 -22.91
C PHE A 278 -18.76 -12.68 -22.87
N PRO A 279 -19.90 -13.37 -23.09
CA PRO A 279 -19.94 -14.83 -23.04
C PRO A 279 -19.06 -15.51 -24.09
N ASN A 280 -18.67 -14.80 -25.15
CA ASN A 280 -17.86 -15.34 -26.25
C ASN A 280 -16.35 -15.03 -26.14
N ALA A 281 -15.91 -14.32 -25.09
CA ALA A 281 -14.50 -13.97 -24.90
C ALA A 281 -13.76 -14.87 -23.88
N PHE A 282 -14.44 -15.82 -23.23
CA PHE A 282 -13.91 -16.66 -22.15
C PHE A 282 -14.49 -18.07 -22.11
#